data_AF-A0A178DLN7-F1
#
_entry.id   AF-A0A178DLN7-F1
#
_cell.length_a   1.000
_cell.length_b   1.000
_cell.length_c   1.000
_cell.angle_alpha   90.00
_cell.angle_beta   90.00
_cell.angle_gamma   90.00
#
_symmetry.space_group_name_H-M   'P 1'
#
loop_
_entity.id
_entity.type
_entity.pdbx_description
1 polymer ?
#
loop_
_entity_poly.entity_id
_entity_poly.type
_entity_poly.pdbx_seq_one_letter_code
_entity_poly.pdbx_strand_id
1 'polypeptide(L)'
;MSTALPTIPQYLFGVGEPAILILAFLVTSLLPEYYVSSLSKLPSTRSLLATEQIGVYQISNLFLLIAVLSFYILNSIHDAKVTRLFLNALWWGDLGHLGVTTWCLGRKRVWDVGSWSLVVWGNICIPAFLFTMRTLYFLGVFGSNFKA
;
A
#
# COMPACT_ATOMS: atom_id res chain seq x y z
N MET A 1 21.66 11.37 -15.01
CA MET A 1 20.32 10.97 -15.48
C MET A 1 19.31 11.69 -14.61
N SER A 2 18.48 12.57 -15.17
CA SER A 2 17.44 13.27 -14.40
C SER A 2 16.28 12.31 -14.13
N THR A 3 15.97 12.06 -12.86
CA THR A 3 14.78 11.28 -12.48
C THR A 3 13.52 12.08 -12.82
N ALA A 4 12.45 11.41 -13.26
CA ALA A 4 11.17 12.07 -13.55
C ALA A 4 10.49 12.61 -12.27
N LEU A 5 10.86 12.09 -11.10
CA LEU A 5 10.39 12.55 -9.79
C LEU A 5 11.41 13.42 -9.06
N PRO A 6 10.95 14.34 -8.20
CA PRO A 6 11.79 14.92 -7.16
C PRO A 6 12.34 13.85 -6.22
N THR A 7 13.47 14.12 -5.57
CA THR A 7 14.25 13.15 -4.80
C THR A 7 13.42 12.40 -3.74
N ILE A 8 12.61 13.12 -2.95
CA ILE A 8 11.82 12.50 -1.88
C ILE A 8 10.76 11.53 -2.46
N PRO A 9 9.87 11.94 -3.39
CA PRO A 9 8.97 11.03 -4.08
C PRO A 9 9.69 9.86 -4.79
N GLN A 10 10.86 10.09 -5.39
CA GLN A 10 11.61 9.02 -6.06
C GLN A 10 12.02 7.92 -5.09
N TYR A 11 12.63 8.26 -3.95
CA TYR A 11 13.04 7.25 -2.97
C TYR A 11 11.83 6.59 -2.30
N LEU A 12 10.81 7.37 -1.95
CA LEU A 12 9.63 6.84 -1.28
C LEU A 12 8.86 5.88 -2.19
N PHE A 13 8.43 6.31 -3.38
CA PHE A 13 7.57 5.50 -4.25
C PHE A 13 8.36 4.51 -5.12
N GLY A 14 9.59 4.87 -5.51
CA GLY A 14 10.42 4.03 -6.37
C GLY A 14 11.18 2.93 -5.63
N VAL A 15 11.38 3.04 -4.30
CA VAL A 15 12.16 2.06 -3.52
C VAL A 15 11.47 1.68 -2.21
N GLY A 16 11.10 2.66 -1.38
CA GLY A 16 10.54 2.43 -0.05
C GLY A 16 9.22 1.67 -0.09
N GLU A 17 8.26 2.14 -0.88
CA GLU A 17 6.97 1.50 -1.08
C GLU A 17 7.10 0.09 -1.66
N PRO A 18 7.85 -0.16 -2.75
CA PRO A 18 8.10 -1.52 -3.22
C PRO A 18 8.65 -2.45 -2.14
N ALA A 19 9.59 -1.99 -1.31
CA ALA A 19 10.13 -2.79 -0.23
C ALA A 19 9.07 -3.14 0.84
N ILE A 20 8.22 -2.17 1.21
CA ILE A 20 7.11 -2.39 2.14
C ILE A 20 6.08 -3.37 1.56
N LEU A 21 5.76 -3.27 0.27
CA LEU A 21 4.84 -4.18 -0.41
C LEU A 21 5.42 -5.59 -0.54
N ILE A 22 6.73 -5.73 -0.76
CA ILE A 22 7.41 -7.04 -0.71
C ILE A 22 7.31 -7.63 0.69
N LEU A 23 7.52 -6.83 1.75
CA LEU A 23 7.34 -7.30 3.12
C LEU A 23 5.89 -7.74 3.36
N ALA A 24 4.90 -6.98 2.89
CA ALA A 24 3.49 -7.35 2.99
C ALA A 24 3.22 -8.68 2.27
N PHE A 25 3.73 -8.85 1.04
CA PHE A 25 3.66 -10.11 0.29
C PHE A 25 4.26 -11.30 1.05
N LEU A 26 5.43 -11.12 1.69
CA LEU A 26 6.06 -12.19 2.47
C LEU A 26 5.18 -12.57 3.67
N VAL A 27 4.64 -11.58 4.40
CA VAL A 27 3.75 -11.84 5.54
C VAL A 27 2.48 -12.56 5.09
N THR A 28 1.81 -12.09 4.03
CA THR A 28 0.57 -12.71 3.55
C THR A 28 0.77 -14.08 2.91
N SER A 29 1.93 -14.34 2.31
CA SER A 29 2.23 -15.63 1.67
C SER A 29 2.69 -16.69 2.67
N LEU A 30 3.54 -16.30 3.61
CA LEU A 30 4.18 -17.24 4.54
C LEU A 30 3.36 -17.44 5.82
N LEU A 31 2.57 -16.44 6.22
CA LEU A 31 1.79 -16.44 7.47
C LEU A 31 0.32 -16.03 7.23
N PRO A 32 -0.42 -16.70 6.33
CA PRO A 32 -1.78 -16.29 5.97
C PRO A 32 -2.77 -16.37 7.14
N GLU A 33 -2.69 -17.39 8.00
CA GLU A 33 -3.55 -17.52 9.19
C GLU A 33 -3.32 -16.36 10.16
N TYR A 34 -2.07 -16.00 10.40
CA TYR A 34 -1.71 -14.86 11.24
C TYR A 34 -2.24 -13.56 10.66
N TYR A 35 -2.08 -13.33 9.36
CA TYR A 35 -2.56 -12.12 8.70
C TYR A 35 -4.07 -11.97 8.84
N VAL A 36 -4.83 -13.00 8.44
CA VAL A 36 -6.30 -12.97 8.45
C VAL A 36 -6.84 -12.85 9.88
N SER A 37 -6.32 -13.64 10.81
CA SER A 37 -6.77 -13.57 12.21
C SER A 37 -6.47 -12.21 12.83
N SER A 38 -5.33 -11.60 12.53
CA SER A 38 -4.94 -10.27 13.01
C SER A 38 -5.83 -9.13 12.52
N LEU A 39 -6.57 -9.32 11.42
CA LEU A 39 -7.59 -8.37 10.96
C LEU A 39 -8.85 -8.42 11.84
N SER A 40 -9.08 -9.53 12.55
CA SER A 40 -10.21 -9.72 13.48
C SER A 40 -9.74 -9.66 14.95
N LYS A 41 -10.65 -9.60 15.93
CA LYS A 41 -10.34 -9.92 17.34
C LYS A 41 -10.73 -11.37 17.66
N LEU A 42 -11.19 -12.13 16.67
CA LEU A 42 -11.66 -13.49 16.88
C LEU A 42 -10.44 -14.39 17.12
N PRO A 43 -10.47 -15.22 18.17
CA PRO A 43 -9.41 -16.21 18.39
C PRO A 43 -9.24 -17.06 17.12
N SER A 44 -7.99 -17.19 16.66
CA SER A 44 -7.63 -18.01 15.50
C SER A 44 -7.67 -19.50 15.85
N THR A 45 -8.80 -19.99 16.36
CA THR A 45 -8.95 -21.40 16.75
C THR A 45 -9.35 -22.28 15.58
N ARG A 46 -9.61 -21.69 14.40
CA ARG A 46 -9.96 -22.44 13.19
C ARG A 46 -8.98 -22.18 12.06
N SER A 47 -8.80 -23.19 11.23
CA SER A 47 -8.15 -23.05 9.92
C SER A 47 -8.95 -22.11 9.02
N LEU A 48 -8.25 -21.49 8.07
CA LEU A 48 -8.87 -20.65 7.05
C LEU A 48 -9.81 -21.48 6.18
N LEU A 49 -10.98 -20.91 5.87
CA LEU A 49 -11.85 -21.45 4.83
C LEU A 49 -11.17 -21.29 3.47
N ALA A 50 -11.51 -22.15 2.51
CA ALA A 50 -10.96 -22.07 1.16
C ALA A 50 -11.16 -20.67 0.52
N THR A 51 -12.29 -20.01 0.80
CA THR A 51 -12.56 -18.64 0.34
C THR A 51 -11.61 -17.60 0.94
N GLU A 52 -11.25 -17.75 2.21
CA GLU A 52 -10.31 -16.86 2.90
C GLU A 52 -8.87 -17.11 2.42
N GLN A 53 -8.51 -18.36 2.17
CA GLN A 53 -7.22 -18.72 1.58
C GLN A 53 -7.07 -18.11 0.18
N ILE A 54 -8.08 -18.26 -0.68
CA ILE A 54 -8.06 -17.64 -2.00
C ILE A 54 -7.90 -16.12 -1.88
N GLY A 55 -8.68 -15.47 -0.99
CA GLY A 55 -8.59 -14.03 -0.77
C GLY A 55 -7.22 -13.57 -0.30
N VAL A 56 -6.62 -14.25 0.69
CA VAL A 56 -5.30 -13.85 1.23
C VAL A 56 -4.16 -14.08 0.23
N TYR A 57 -4.22 -15.14 -0.57
CA TYR A 57 -3.20 -15.35 -1.61
C TYR A 57 -3.38 -14.42 -2.81
N GLN A 58 -4.62 -14.04 -3.16
CA GLN A 58 -4.87 -13.03 -4.19
C GLN A 58 -4.37 -11.65 -3.77
N ILE A 59 -4.62 -11.22 -2.52
CA ILE A 59 -4.09 -9.94 -2.03
C ILE A 59 -2.56 -9.99 -1.92
N SER A 60 -1.99 -11.14 -1.53
CA SER A 60 -0.55 -11.35 -1.52
C SER A 60 0.06 -11.13 -2.90
N ASN A 61 -0.49 -11.80 -3.92
CA ASN A 61 -0.04 -11.62 -5.30
C ASN A 61 -0.18 -10.16 -5.77
N LEU A 62 -1.26 -9.48 -5.37
CA LEU A 62 -1.45 -8.07 -5.70
C LEU A 62 -0.36 -7.19 -5.08
N PHE A 63 0.05 -7.43 -3.83
CA PHE A 63 1.16 -6.69 -3.22
C PHE A 63 2.46 -6.85 -4.00
N LEU A 64 2.81 -8.07 -4.40
CA LEU A 64 3.99 -8.32 -5.23
C LEU A 64 3.89 -7.63 -6.59
N LEU A 65 2.73 -7.72 -7.25
CA LEU A 65 2.49 -7.09 -8.53
C LEU A 65 2.69 -5.57 -8.46
N ILE A 66 2.08 -4.90 -7.47
CA ILE A 66 2.20 -3.45 -7.28
C ILE A 66 3.66 -3.08 -6.94
N ALA A 67 4.36 -3.88 -6.13
CA ALA A 67 5.76 -3.65 -5.81
C ALA A 67 6.65 -3.64 -7.06
N VAL A 68 6.51 -4.68 -7.90
CA VAL A 68 7.29 -4.85 -9.13
C VAL A 68 6.96 -3.74 -10.13
N LEU A 69 5.67 -3.44 -10.33
CA LEU A 69 5.25 -2.35 -11.21
C LEU A 69 5.81 -1.00 -10.75
N SER A 70 5.70 -0.69 -9.46
CA SER A 70 6.18 0.57 -8.89
C SER A 70 7.69 0.69 -9.03
N PHE A 71 8.43 -0.38 -8.72
CA PHE A 71 9.88 -0.41 -8.86
C PHE A 71 10.30 -0.24 -10.34
N TYR A 72 9.72 -0.99 -11.28
CA TYR A 72 10.12 -0.89 -12.68
C TYR A 72 9.70 0.42 -13.33
N ILE A 73 8.45 0.85 -13.17
CA ILE A 73 7.93 2.07 -13.81
C ILE A 73 8.69 3.30 -13.30
N LEU A 74 8.85 3.43 -11.98
CA LEU A 74 9.43 4.64 -11.39
C LEU A 74 10.96 4.71 -11.47
N ASN A 75 11.65 3.58 -11.72
CA ASN A 75 13.11 3.59 -11.92
C ASN A 75 13.53 3.49 -13.39
N SER A 76 12.64 3.11 -14.31
CA SER A 76 13.00 2.91 -15.72
C SER A 76 12.42 3.99 -16.65
N ILE A 77 11.31 4.62 -16.28
CA ILE A 77 10.64 5.61 -17.14
C ILE A 77 11.06 7.04 -16.74
N HIS A 78 11.40 7.85 -17.74
CA HIS A 78 11.76 9.26 -17.57
C HIS A 78 10.69 10.23 -18.10
N ASP A 79 9.53 9.71 -18.49
CA ASP A 79 8.37 10.48 -18.91
C ASP A 79 7.52 10.91 -17.71
N ALA A 80 7.50 12.23 -17.46
CA ALA A 80 6.83 12.82 -16.32
C ALA A 80 5.29 12.67 -16.38
N LYS A 81 4.68 12.58 -17.57
CA LYS A 81 3.25 12.32 -17.75
C LYS A 81 2.92 10.88 -17.32
N VAL A 82 3.71 9.90 -17.75
CA VAL A 82 3.51 8.49 -17.37
C VAL A 82 3.67 8.32 -15.87
N THR A 83 4.74 8.87 -15.29
CA THR A 83 4.97 8.87 -13.83
C THR A 83 3.79 9.47 -13.07
N ARG A 84 3.28 10.63 -13.50
CA ARG A 84 2.15 11.29 -12.85
C ARG A 84 0.85 10.47 -12.94
N LEU A 85 0.57 9.88 -14.10
CA LEU A 85 -0.60 9.01 -14.28
C LEU A 85 -0.50 7.74 -13.44
N PHE A 86 0.69 7.15 -13.34
CA PHE A 86 0.94 5.97 -12.52
C PHE A 86 0.75 6.27 -11.03
N LEU A 87 1.33 7.38 -10.52
CA LEU A 87 1.09 7.81 -9.14
C LEU A 87 -0.38 8.13 -8.87
N ASN A 88 -1.12 8.60 -9.89
CA ASN A 88 -2.55 8.89 -9.75
C ASN A 88 -3.36 7.58 -9.63
N ALA A 89 -2.97 6.54 -10.35
CA ALA A 89 -3.57 5.21 -10.19
C ALA A 89 -3.32 4.65 -8.78
N LEU A 90 -2.10 4.77 -8.25
CA LEU A 90 -1.79 4.33 -6.89
C LEU A 90 -2.53 5.16 -5.82
N TRP A 91 -2.72 6.47 -6.05
CA TRP A 91 -3.50 7.33 -5.16
C TRP A 91 -4.97 6.89 -5.03
N TRP A 92 -5.59 6.47 -6.14
CA TRP A 92 -6.92 5.83 -6.10
C TRP A 92 -6.89 4.47 -5.40
N GLY A 93 -5.79 3.72 -5.57
CA GLY A 93 -5.54 2.48 -4.84
C GLY A 93 -5.55 2.68 -3.33
N ASP A 94 -4.88 3.72 -2.82
CA ASP A 94 -4.87 4.02 -1.38
C ASP A 94 -6.27 4.35 -0.86
N LEU A 95 -7.04 5.17 -1.59
CA LEU A 95 -8.41 5.52 -1.20
C LEU A 95 -9.31 4.29 -1.13
N GLY A 96 -9.24 3.43 -2.15
CA GLY A 96 -9.98 2.17 -2.16
C GLY A 96 -9.58 1.27 -1.00
N HIS A 97 -8.27 1.13 -0.75
CA HIS A 97 -7.75 0.33 0.34
C HIS A 97 -8.20 0.86 1.71
N LEU A 98 -7.99 2.14 2.01
CA LEU A 98 -8.39 2.76 3.27
C LEU A 98 -9.91 2.72 3.46
N GLY A 99 -10.67 3.01 2.41
CA GLY A 99 -12.13 2.99 2.43
C GLY A 99 -12.67 1.61 2.79
N VAL A 100 -12.23 0.56 2.09
CA VAL A 100 -12.67 -0.82 2.35
C VAL A 100 -12.16 -1.31 3.70
N THR A 101 -10.88 -1.09 4.03
CA THR A 101 -10.30 -1.53 5.31
C THR A 101 -11.05 -0.90 6.49
N THR A 102 -11.28 0.41 6.49
CA THR A 102 -11.99 1.08 7.58
C THR A 102 -13.47 0.74 7.64
N TRP A 103 -14.12 0.54 6.49
CA TRP A 103 -15.52 0.10 6.42
C TRP A 103 -15.70 -1.30 7.02
N CYS A 104 -14.87 -2.26 6.59
CA CYS A 104 -14.94 -3.65 7.06
C CYS A 104 -14.49 -3.80 8.51
N LEU A 105 -13.50 -3.01 8.98
CA LEU A 105 -13.06 -3.03 10.38
C LEU A 105 -14.17 -2.51 11.31
N GLY A 106 -15.02 -1.61 10.80
CA GLY A 106 -16.16 -1.04 11.51
C GLY A 106 -15.76 0.13 12.42
N ARG A 107 -16.65 1.13 12.52
CA ARG A 107 -16.41 2.42 13.19
C ARG A 107 -15.84 2.26 14.61
N LYS A 108 -16.42 1.38 15.44
CA LYS A 108 -15.97 1.19 16.83
C LYS A 108 -14.48 0.81 16.90
N ARG A 109 -14.03 -0.09 16.02
CA ARG A 109 -12.65 -0.58 16.03
C ARG A 109 -11.69 0.37 15.35
N VAL A 110 -12.14 1.11 14.32
CA VAL A 110 -11.35 2.20 13.73
C VAL A 110 -11.02 3.28 14.79
N TRP A 111 -11.94 3.60 15.70
CA TRP A 111 -11.65 4.56 16.77
C TRP A 111 -10.89 3.97 17.97
N ASP A 112 -10.91 2.65 18.15
CA ASP A 112 -10.17 1.93 19.20
C ASP A 112 -8.73 1.60 18.75
N VAL A 113 -7.96 2.65 18.45
CA VAL A 113 -6.59 2.60 17.92
C VAL A 113 -5.64 1.82 18.83
N GLY A 114 -5.84 1.89 20.16
CA GLY A 114 -5.05 1.15 21.14
C GLY A 114 -5.20 -0.37 21.04
N SER A 115 -6.24 -0.86 20.37
CA SER A 115 -6.50 -2.29 20.18
C SER A 115 -6.07 -2.85 18.82
N TRP A 116 -5.47 -2.02 17.97
CA TRP A 116 -5.05 -2.44 16.64
C TRP A 116 -3.88 -3.42 16.74
N SER A 117 -4.01 -4.53 16.02
CA SER A 117 -2.89 -5.45 15.80
C SER A 117 -1.85 -4.79 14.90
N LEU A 118 -0.63 -5.34 14.87
CA LEU A 118 0.42 -4.86 13.97
C LEU A 118 -0.03 -4.86 12.51
N VAL A 119 -0.82 -5.86 12.11
CA VAL A 119 -1.38 -5.97 10.75
C VAL A 119 -2.40 -4.87 10.46
N VAL A 120 -3.26 -4.51 11.42
CA VAL A 120 -4.22 -3.40 11.26
C VAL A 120 -3.48 -2.06 11.20
N TRP A 121 -2.47 -1.85 12.06
CA TRP A 121 -1.59 -0.69 11.98
C TRP A 121 -0.96 -0.55 10.60
N GLY A 122 -0.41 -1.65 10.05
CA GLY A 122 0.16 -1.66 8.71
C GLY A 122 -0.85 -1.29 7.62
N ASN A 123 -2.03 -1.92 7.64
CA ASN A 123 -3.08 -1.70 6.63
C ASN A 123 -3.77 -0.33 6.71
N ILE A 124 -3.61 0.43 7.79
CA ILE A 124 -4.20 1.78 7.89
C ILE A 124 -3.11 2.84 7.77
N CYS A 125 -2.05 2.77 8.57
CA CYS A 125 -1.09 3.86 8.65
C CYS A 125 -0.18 3.95 7.44
N ILE A 126 0.24 2.83 6.85
CA ILE A 126 1.11 2.84 5.67
C ILE A 126 0.35 3.44 4.47
N PRO A 127 -0.85 2.95 4.07
CA PRO A 127 -1.60 3.56 2.98
C PRO A 127 -2.00 5.02 3.26
N ALA A 128 -2.35 5.37 4.51
CA ALA A 128 -2.65 6.77 4.87
C ALA A 128 -1.43 7.69 4.69
N PHE A 129 -0.23 7.22 5.06
CA PHE A 129 1.01 7.94 4.83
C PHE A 129 1.31 8.08 3.33
N LEU A 130 1.23 7.00 2.56
CA LEU A 130 1.49 7.02 1.12
C LEU A 130 0.49 7.90 0.36
N PHE A 131 -0.80 7.82 0.70
CA PHE A 131 -1.84 8.70 0.19
C PHE A 131 -1.52 10.18 0.46
N THR A 132 -1.11 10.50 1.68
CA THR A 132 -0.72 11.86 2.07
C THR A 132 0.47 12.33 1.23
N MET A 133 1.51 11.52 1.11
CA MET A 133 2.70 11.85 0.32
C MET A 133 2.38 12.04 -1.16
N ARG A 134 1.49 11.22 -1.74
CA ARG A 134 1.02 11.40 -3.12
C ARG A 134 0.20 12.67 -3.30
N THR A 135 -0.65 12.98 -2.31
CA THR A 135 -1.42 14.23 -2.30
C THR A 135 -0.48 15.44 -2.26
N LEU A 136 0.52 15.44 -1.39
CA LEU A 136 1.55 16.49 -1.33
C LEU A 136 2.33 16.61 -2.66
N TYR A 137 2.62 15.49 -3.31
CA TYR A 137 3.22 15.48 -4.64
C TYR A 137 2.33 16.15 -5.70
N PHE A 138 1.04 15.82 -5.74
CA PHE A 138 0.11 16.46 -6.69
C PHE A 138 -0.14 17.94 -6.40
N LEU A 139 -0.02 18.36 -5.14
CA LEU A 139 -0.07 19.76 -4.73
C LEU A 139 1.25 20.52 -5.01
N GLY A 140 2.28 19.85 -5.52
CA GLY A 140 3.56 20.48 -5.90
C GLY A 140 4.51 20.79 -4.73
N VAL A 141 4.27 20.21 -3.55
CA VAL A 141 5.06 20.49 -2.32
C VAL A 141 6.53 20.11 -2.45
N PHE A 142 6.86 19.10 -3.27
CA PHE A 142 8.23 18.64 -3.48
C PHE A 142 8.98 19.39 -4.60
N GLY A 143 8.42 20.49 -5.09
CA GLY A 143 9.01 21.32 -6.13
C GLY A 143 8.70 20.86 -7.56
N SER A 144 8.76 21.81 -8.48
CA SER A 144 8.52 21.61 -9.91
C SER A 144 9.82 21.30 -10.65
N ASN A 145 10.21 20.02 -10.74
CA ASN A 145 11.14 19.59 -11.81
C ASN A 145 10.40 19.28 -13.13
N PHE A 146 9.14 19.71 -13.25
CA PHE A 146 8.39 19.66 -14.49
C PHE A 146 8.76 20.86 -15.37
N LYS A 147 9.82 20.73 -16.17
CA LYS A 147 9.80 21.40 -17.47
C LYS A 147 8.89 20.56 -18.37
N ALA A 148 7.80 21.19 -18.80
CA ALA A 148 6.86 20.65 -19.78
C ALA A 148 7.59 20.22 -21.07
#